data_AF-A0A7Y1T8H9-F1
#
_entry.id   AF-A0A7Y1T8H9-F1
#
_cell.length_a   1.000
_cell.length_b   1.000
_cell.length_c   1.000
_cell.angle_alpha   90.00
_cell.angle_beta   90.00
_cell.angle_gamma   90.00
#
_symmetry.space_group_name_H-M   'P 1'
#
loop_
_entity.id
_entity.type
_entity.pdbx_description
1 polymer ?
#
loop_
_entity_poly.entity_id
_entity_poly.type
_entity_poly.pdbx_seq_one_letter_code
_entity_poly.pdbx_strand_id
1 'polypeptide(L)' 'VADEWRHGYARSEAVYPLPALREHKYFAPVGRIDNVHGDRNLVCSCPPLSAYE' A
#
# COMPACT_ATOMS: atom_id res chain seq x y z
N VAL A 1 4.65 12.44 -4.36
CA VAL A 1 3.20 12.34 -4.62
C VAL A 1 3.05 11.75 -6.01
N ALA A 2 2.28 10.69 -6.20
CA ALA A 2 1.99 10.20 -7.53
C ALA A 2 0.90 11.09 -8.13
N ASP A 3 1.22 11.86 -9.16
CA ASP A 3 0.30 12.88 -9.70
C ASP A 3 -0.77 12.28 -10.62
N GLU A 4 -0.50 11.13 -11.25
CA GLU A 4 -1.46 10.41 -12.09
C GLU A 4 -2.40 9.51 -11.29
N TRP A 5 -3.71 9.59 -11.59
CA TRP A 5 -4.75 8.74 -11.01
C TRP A 5 -5.59 8.12 -12.12
N ARG A 6 -5.41 6.82 -12.36
CA ARG A 6 -6.05 6.10 -13.46
C ARG A 6 -7.23 5.24 -13.01
N HIS A 7 -7.76 5.47 -11.81
CA HIS A 7 -8.92 4.74 -11.30
C HIS A 7 -10.23 5.47 -11.62
N GLY A 8 -11.30 4.71 -11.84
CA GLY A 8 -12.65 5.24 -12.15
C GLY A 8 -13.40 5.87 -10.99
N TYR A 9 -12.72 6.17 -9.89
CA TYR A 9 -13.24 6.81 -8.68
C TYR A 9 -12.26 7.89 -8.21
N ALA A 10 -12.68 8.84 -7.38
CA ALA A 10 -11.79 9.92 -6.94
C ALA A 10 -10.76 9.44 -5.90
N ARG A 11 -9.58 10.05 -5.86
CA ARG A 11 -8.58 9.82 -4.78
C ARG A 11 -9.17 10.03 -3.38
N SER A 12 -10.04 11.03 -3.25
CA SER A 12 -10.72 11.34 -1.99
C SER A 12 -11.63 10.20 -1.52
N GLU A 13 -12.28 9.50 -2.45
CA GLU A 13 -13.11 8.34 -2.14
C GLU A 13 -12.26 7.16 -1.66
N ALA A 14 -11.06 6.99 -2.23
CA ALA A 14 -10.09 5.98 -1.79
C ALA A 14 -9.61 6.21 -0.35
N VAL A 15 -9.28 7.47 -0.01
CA VAL A 15 -8.62 7.82 1.25
C VAL A 15 -9.62 8.15 2.35
N TYR A 16 -10.77 8.75 2.02
CA TYR A 16 -11.76 9.26 2.98
C TYR A 16 -13.19 8.81 2.65
N PRO A 17 -13.48 7.50 2.62
CA PRO A 17 -14.83 6.99 2.35
C PRO A 17 -15.84 7.32 3.46
N LEU A 18 -15.37 7.71 4.65
CA LEU A 18 -16.21 8.11 5.79
C LEU A 18 -15.74 9.47 6.34
N PRO A 19 -16.64 10.33 6.85
CA PRO A 19 -16.28 11.65 7.36
C PRO A 19 -15.22 11.62 8.48
N ALA A 20 -15.36 10.71 9.44
CA ALA A 20 -14.44 10.59 10.58
C ALA A 20 -12.98 10.32 10.16
N LEU A 21 -12.75 9.73 8.98
CA LEU A 21 -11.41 9.44 8.48
C LEU A 21 -10.65 10.70 8.06
N ARG A 22 -11.31 11.86 7.96
CA ARG A 22 -10.65 13.16 7.71
C ARG A 22 -9.99 13.73 8.96
N GLU A 23 -10.51 13.38 10.13
CA GLU A 23 -10.00 13.84 11.43
C GLU A 23 -8.94 12.87 11.96
N HIS A 24 -9.23 11.57 11.88
CA HIS A 24 -8.35 10.51 12.36
C HIS A 24 -8.19 9.41 11.31
N LYS A 25 -7.01 9.36 10.69
CA LYS A 25 -6.68 8.41 9.63
C LYS A 25 -5.52 7.51 10.03
N TYR A 26 -5.73 6.21 9.92
CA TYR A 26 -4.63 5.26 9.79
C TYR A 26 -4.37 5.00 8.30
N PHE A 27 -3.12 5.15 7.87
CA PHE A 27 -2.70 4.83 6.51
C PHE A 27 -2.15 3.41 6.49
N ALA A 28 -2.65 2.60 5.56
CA ALA A 28 -2.01 1.33 5.26
C ALA A 28 -0.59 1.62 4.73
N PRO A 29 0.47 1.11 5.38
CA PRO A 29 1.84 1.42 5.00
C PRO A 29 2.25 0.79 3.67
N VAL A 30 1.53 -0.25 3.24
CA VAL A 30 1.74 -0.96 1.98
C VAL A 30 0.40 -1.22 1.28
N GLY A 31 0.46 -1.49 -0.03
CA GLY A 31 -0.69 -1.92 -0.82
C GLY A 31 -1.09 -3.38 -0.54
N ARG A 32 -1.96 -3.93 -1.39
CA ARG A 32 -2.32 -5.35 -1.32
C ARG A 32 -1.09 -6.22 -1.56
N ILE A 33 -0.88 -7.21 -0.67
CA ILE A 33 0.23 -8.17 -0.76
C ILE A 33 0.01 -9.15 -1.92
N ASP A 34 1.08 -9.45 -2.68
CA ASP A 34 1.10 -10.53 -3.67
C ASP A 34 1.47 -11.86 -2.99
N ASN A 35 0.45 -12.64 -2.67
CA ASN A 35 0.63 -13.92 -1.98
C ASN A 35 1.31 -14.97 -2.86
N VAL A 36 0.94 -15.05 -4.15
CA VAL A 36 1.44 -16.11 -5.06
C VAL A 36 2.93 -15.92 -5.35
N HIS A 37 3.39 -14.68 -5.44
CA HIS A 37 4.82 -14.40 -5.54
C HIS A 37 5.58 -14.88 -4.30
N GLY A 38 5.05 -14.60 -3.11
CA GLY A 38 5.63 -15.03 -1.84
C GLY A 38 5.75 -16.55 -1.73
N ASP A 39 4.69 -17.28 -2.11
CA ASP A 39 4.68 -18.75 -2.08
C ASP A 39 5.71 -19.36 -3.05
N ARG A 40 5.95 -18.70 -4.20
CA ARG A 40 6.91 -19.17 -5.22
C ARG A 40 8.36 -18.76 -4.92
N ASN A 41 8.58 -17.71 -4.13
CA ASN A 41 9.89 -17.12 -3.84
C ASN A 41 10.09 -16.97 -2.33
N LEU A 42 10.21 -18.10 -1.63
CA LEU A 42 10.25 -18.12 -0.17
C LEU A 42 11.52 -17.42 0.36
N VAL A 43 11.33 -16.28 1.01
CA VAL A 43 12.34 -15.57 1.79
C VAL A 43 11.84 -15.45 3.23
N CYS A 44 12.46 -16.19 4.15
CA CYS A 44 12.02 -16.30 5.54
C CYS A 44 13.03 -15.73 6.56
N SER A 45 14.05 -15.02 6.07
CA SER A 45 15.01 -14.26 6.86
C SER A 45 15.07 -12.83 6.33
N CYS A 46 15.66 -11.93 7.13
CA CYS A 46 15.85 -10.55 6.68
C CYS A 46 16.73 -10.51 5.42
N PRO A 47 16.32 -9.80 4.35
CA PRO A 47 17.21 -9.54 3.22
C PRO A 47 18.39 -8.67 3.66
N PRO A 48 19.49 -8.66 2.89
CA PRO A 48 20.64 -7.82 3.20
C PRO A 48 20.24 -6.33 3.22
N LEU A 49 20.97 -5.50 3.97
CA LEU A 49 20.67 -4.07 4.08
C LEU A 49 20.65 -3.35 2.73
N SER A 50 21.47 -3.81 1.78
CA SER A 50 21.50 -3.30 0.40
C SER A 50 20.19 -3.50 -0.38
N ALA A 51 19.24 -4.30 0.14
CA ALA A 51 17.92 -4.46 -0.46
C ALA A 51 16.94 -3.34 -0.09
N TYR A 52 17.32 -2.43 0.82
CA TYR A 52 16.49 -1.32 1.30
C TYR A 52 17.01 0.05 0.85
N GLU A 53 18.09 0.07 0.06
CA GLU A 53 18.65 1.26 -0.60
C GLU A 53 17.94 1.53 -1.94
#